data_AF-A0A370FP32-F1
#
_entry.id   AF-A0A370FP32-F1
#
_cell.length_a   1.000
_cell.length_b   1.000
_cell.length_c   1.000
_cell.angle_alpha   90.00
_cell.angle_beta   90.00
_cell.angle_gamma   90.00
#
_symmetry.space_group_name_H-M   'P 1'
#
loop_
_entity.id
_entity.type
_entity.pdbx_description
1 polymer ?
#
loop_
_entity_poly.entity_id
_entity_poly.type
_entity_poly.pdbx_seq_one_letter_code
_entity_poly.pdbx_strand_id
1 'polypeptide(L)'
;MGLLTLLSALLGACQGRGGDREQPGDTPNPVLADLLQKAIDAEIGRMNPVWAPGLLPQAPQQARAWLGEIDEVVARCRYGPGNRTKSNLLEYDVRLRSGEQIQDVYSGLRCLYGTAPPLVMRVRFETGQVREVLTDGREREASTTAASNELRQFAHSVVRLDWDRRESLYFPPAKTPQDIAREWTPPPPR
;
A
#
# COMPACT_ATOMS: atom_id res chain seq x y z
N MET A 1 -34.93 -11.63 34.20
CA MET A 1 -34.16 -11.72 32.94
C MET A 1 -34.36 -10.44 32.12
N GLY A 2 -33.71 -9.33 32.48
CA GLY A 2 -33.94 -8.05 31.79
C GLY A 2 -32.85 -6.99 31.95
N LEU A 3 -31.86 -7.21 32.82
CA LEU A 3 -30.73 -6.28 32.99
C LEU A 3 -29.53 -6.59 32.06
N LEU A 4 -29.39 -7.83 31.57
CA LEU A 4 -28.27 -8.23 30.70
C LEU A 4 -28.43 -7.75 29.25
N THR A 5 -29.66 -7.49 28.79
CA THR A 5 -29.94 -7.01 27.43
C THR A 5 -29.69 -5.50 27.25
N LEU A 6 -29.73 -4.71 28.32
CA LEU A 6 -29.47 -3.27 28.28
C LEU A 6 -27.98 -2.92 28.19
N LEU A 7 -27.08 -3.77 28.73
CA LEU A 7 -25.64 -3.54 28.61
C LEU A 7 -25.10 -3.80 27.19
N SER A 8 -25.64 -4.78 26.47
CA SER A 8 -25.22 -5.06 25.08
C SER A 8 -25.60 -3.95 24.11
N ALA A 9 -26.70 -3.23 24.36
CA ALA A 9 -27.12 -2.09 23.54
C ALA A 9 -26.25 -0.84 23.77
N LEU A 10 -25.71 -0.65 24.99
CA LEU A 10 -24.84 0.47 25.32
C LEU A 10 -23.40 0.28 24.81
N LEU A 11 -22.93 -0.97 24.68
CA LEU A 11 -21.64 -1.29 24.06
C LEU A 11 -21.64 -1.10 22.53
N GLY A 12 -22.77 -1.33 21.85
CA GLY A 12 -22.91 -1.05 20.42
C GLY A 12 -22.96 0.45 20.08
N ALA A 13 -23.51 1.27 20.98
CA ALA A 13 -23.65 2.72 20.76
C ALA A 13 -22.34 3.52 20.92
N CYS A 14 -21.30 2.93 21.53
CA CYS A 14 -19.98 3.58 21.64
C CYS A 14 -19.01 3.23 20.50
N GLN A 15 -19.37 2.29 19.60
CA GLN A 15 -18.62 2.02 18.38
C GLN A 15 -18.93 3.01 17.24
N GLY A 16 -20.00 3.79 17.36
CA GLY A 16 -20.53 4.64 16.28
C GLY A 16 -20.04 6.10 16.23
N ARG A 17 -18.85 6.44 16.76
CA ARG A 17 -18.31 7.81 16.73
C ARG A 17 -16.99 8.01 16.00
N GLY A 18 -16.57 7.01 15.23
CA GLY A 18 -15.72 7.18 14.05
C GLY A 18 -16.40 6.38 12.96
N GLY A 19 -17.06 7.05 12.00
CA GLY A 19 -17.87 6.36 10.98
C GLY A 19 -17.12 5.18 10.39
N ASP A 20 -17.82 4.05 10.19
CA ASP A 20 -17.23 2.80 9.73
C ASP A 20 -16.26 3.06 8.59
N ARG A 21 -15.02 2.57 8.73
CA ARG A 21 -14.01 2.68 7.68
C ARG A 21 -14.60 2.17 6.38
N GLU A 22 -14.39 2.91 5.30
CA GLU A 22 -14.94 2.56 4.00
C GLU A 22 -14.50 1.15 3.60
N GLN A 23 -15.41 0.37 3.02
CA GLN A 23 -15.13 -0.98 2.56
C GLN A 23 -15.17 -1.01 1.03
N PRO A 24 -14.27 -1.75 0.38
CA PRO A 24 -14.40 -2.04 -1.04
C PRO A 24 -15.65 -2.87 -1.30
N GLY A 25 -16.25 -2.67 -2.48
CA GLY A 25 -17.30 -3.56 -2.97
C GLY A 25 -16.72 -4.90 -3.46
N ASP A 26 -17.62 -5.80 -3.85
CA ASP A 26 -17.29 -7.17 -4.25
C ASP A 26 -17.36 -7.38 -5.78
N THR A 27 -17.34 -6.31 -6.58
CA THR A 27 -17.44 -6.41 -8.04
C THR A 27 -16.05 -6.58 -8.67
N PRO A 28 -15.78 -7.69 -9.39
CA PRO A 28 -14.52 -7.89 -10.08
C PRO A 28 -14.25 -6.84 -11.16
N ASN A 29 -13.00 -6.39 -11.23
CA ASN A 29 -12.51 -5.48 -12.25
C ASN A 29 -11.20 -6.01 -12.88
N PRO A 30 -11.28 -6.82 -13.96
CA PRO A 30 -10.10 -7.42 -14.59
C PRO A 30 -9.20 -6.38 -15.28
N VAL A 31 -9.75 -5.23 -15.68
CA VAL A 31 -8.96 -4.14 -16.27
C VAL A 31 -8.05 -3.51 -15.21
N LEU A 32 -8.56 -3.26 -14.01
CA LEU A 32 -7.74 -2.79 -12.91
C LEU A 32 -6.71 -3.83 -12.46
N ALA A 33 -7.05 -5.12 -12.50
CA ALA A 33 -6.09 -6.18 -12.19
C ALA A 33 -4.87 -6.16 -13.12
N ASP A 34 -5.09 -6.07 -14.44
CA ASP A 34 -4.02 -5.96 -15.44
C ASP A 34 -3.21 -4.66 -15.30
N LEU A 35 -3.88 -3.52 -15.13
CA LEU A 35 -3.20 -2.23 -14.94
C LEU A 35 -2.37 -2.20 -13.66
N LEU A 36 -2.88 -2.80 -12.59
CA LEU A 36 -2.18 -2.88 -11.31
C LEU A 36 -0.96 -3.81 -11.40
N GLN A 37 -1.10 -4.98 -12.05
CA GLN A 37 0.04 -5.87 -12.29
C GLN A 37 1.16 -5.15 -13.04
N LYS A 38 0.82 -4.41 -14.11
CA LYS A 38 1.79 -3.59 -14.86
C LYS A 38 2.46 -2.52 -14.00
N ALA A 39 1.70 -1.87 -13.11
CA ALA A 39 2.24 -0.87 -12.20
C ALA A 39 3.23 -1.49 -11.20
N ILE A 40 2.92 -2.68 -10.68
CA ILE A 40 3.79 -3.46 -9.79
C ILE A 40 5.07 -3.88 -10.52
N ASP A 41 4.95 -4.45 -11.72
CA ASP A 41 6.10 -4.88 -12.52
C ASP A 41 7.03 -3.70 -12.83
N ALA A 42 6.45 -2.55 -13.14
CA ALA A 42 7.21 -1.31 -13.37
C ALA A 42 7.93 -0.83 -12.10
N GLU A 43 7.29 -0.89 -10.93
CA GLU A 43 7.94 -0.49 -9.67
C GLU A 43 9.08 -1.42 -9.31
N ILE A 44 8.91 -2.73 -9.46
CA ILE A 44 9.99 -3.70 -9.26
C ILE A 44 11.12 -3.46 -10.28
N GLY A 45 10.79 -3.13 -11.53
CA GLY A 45 11.77 -2.78 -12.56
C GLY A 45 12.63 -1.56 -12.21
N ARG A 46 12.11 -0.61 -11.40
CA ARG A 46 12.87 0.54 -10.90
C ARG A 46 13.85 0.17 -9.78
N MET A 47 13.74 -1.01 -9.18
CA MET A 47 14.64 -1.47 -8.10
C MET A 47 15.99 -1.96 -8.62
N ASN A 48 16.55 -1.31 -9.64
CA ASN A 48 17.86 -1.66 -10.18
C ASN A 48 18.91 -0.70 -9.60
N PRO A 49 20.01 -1.21 -9.01
CA PRO A 49 21.10 -0.37 -8.48
C PRO A 49 21.72 0.59 -9.51
N VAL A 50 21.61 0.30 -10.81
CA VAL A 50 22.08 1.19 -11.89
C VAL A 50 21.27 2.50 -11.94
N TRP A 51 19.97 2.45 -11.68
CA TRP A 51 19.07 3.61 -11.78
C TRP A 51 18.61 4.14 -10.41
N ALA A 52 18.76 3.33 -9.36
CA ALA A 52 18.46 3.66 -7.97
C ALA A 52 19.69 3.33 -7.10
N PRO A 53 20.70 4.23 -7.07
CA PRO A 53 21.91 4.04 -6.28
C PRO A 53 21.58 3.80 -4.80
N GLY A 54 22.30 2.86 -4.19
CA GLY A 54 22.09 2.47 -2.79
C GLY A 54 21.30 1.18 -2.63
N LEU A 55 20.59 0.69 -3.65
CA LEU A 55 19.98 -0.64 -3.60
C LEU A 55 21.02 -1.76 -3.76
N LEU A 56 20.75 -2.89 -3.12
CA LEU A 56 21.44 -4.15 -3.38
C LEU A 56 20.96 -4.76 -4.72
N PRO A 57 21.82 -5.47 -5.48
CA PRO A 57 21.44 -6.12 -6.74
C PRO A 57 20.25 -7.09 -6.63
N GLN A 58 20.08 -7.72 -5.46
CA GLN A 58 18.97 -8.65 -5.19
C GLN A 58 17.63 -7.97 -4.85
N ALA A 59 17.57 -6.64 -4.72
CA ALA A 59 16.34 -5.93 -4.30
C ALA A 59 15.09 -6.30 -5.13
N PRO A 60 15.14 -6.44 -6.48
CA PRO A 60 13.98 -6.87 -7.25
C PRO A 60 13.50 -8.29 -6.91
N GLN A 61 14.41 -9.19 -6.54
CA GLN A 61 14.06 -10.55 -6.14
C GLN A 61 13.40 -10.55 -4.76
N GLN A 62 13.91 -9.74 -3.83
CA GLN A 62 13.31 -9.58 -2.49
C GLN A 62 11.90 -9.01 -2.58
N ALA A 63 11.69 -7.99 -3.42
CA ALA A 63 10.36 -7.44 -3.65
C ALA A 63 9.36 -8.48 -4.19
N ARG A 64 9.79 -9.38 -5.09
CA ARG A 64 8.94 -10.47 -5.59
C ARG A 64 8.63 -11.50 -4.51
N ALA A 65 9.62 -11.87 -3.70
CA ALA A 65 9.43 -12.78 -2.58
C ALA A 65 8.41 -12.20 -1.59
N TRP A 66 8.55 -10.92 -1.24
CA TRP A 66 7.61 -10.18 -0.41
C TRP A 66 6.18 -10.21 -0.95
N LEU A 67 5.96 -9.88 -2.23
CA LEU A 67 4.63 -9.95 -2.83
C LEU A 67 4.04 -11.37 -2.77
N GLY A 68 4.88 -12.40 -2.79
CA GLY A 68 4.48 -13.80 -2.58
C GLY A 68 3.91 -14.08 -1.19
N GLU A 69 4.37 -13.35 -0.18
CA GLU A 69 3.87 -13.44 1.21
C GLU A 69 2.51 -12.77 1.41
N ILE A 70 2.13 -11.84 0.53
CA ILE A 70 0.85 -11.13 0.59
C ILE A 70 -0.29 -12.04 0.12
N ASP A 71 -1.37 -12.05 0.89
CA ASP A 71 -2.64 -12.65 0.47
C ASP A 71 -3.58 -11.58 -0.09
N GLU A 72 -3.69 -10.45 0.61
CA GLU A 72 -4.68 -9.42 0.29
C GLU A 72 -4.19 -8.03 0.69
N VAL A 73 -4.60 -7.02 -0.09
CA VAL A 73 -4.48 -5.61 0.27
C VAL A 73 -5.83 -4.93 0.09
N VAL A 74 -6.29 -4.21 1.11
CA VAL A 74 -7.48 -3.35 1.04
C VAL A 74 -7.02 -1.91 0.96
N ALA A 75 -7.30 -1.25 -0.17
CA ALA A 75 -7.18 0.19 -0.34
C ALA A 75 -8.51 0.87 -0.01
N ARG A 76 -8.49 1.79 0.97
CA ARG A 76 -9.70 2.46 1.44
C ARG A 76 -9.41 3.82 2.04
N CYS A 77 -10.44 4.67 2.05
CA CYS A 77 -10.37 5.91 2.80
C CYS A 77 -10.53 5.66 4.29
N ARG A 78 -9.72 6.36 5.08
CA ARG A 78 -9.83 6.37 6.55
C ARG A 78 -11.25 6.71 7.00
N TYR A 79 -11.92 7.61 6.27
CA TYR A 79 -13.30 8.02 6.48
C TYR A 79 -14.08 8.00 5.16
N GLY A 80 -15.38 7.67 5.22
CA GLY A 80 -16.24 7.57 4.04
C GLY A 80 -16.57 8.90 3.31
N PRO A 81 -17.41 8.83 2.25
CA PRO A 81 -17.69 9.92 1.29
C PRO A 81 -18.14 11.27 1.87
N GLY A 82 -18.68 11.29 3.09
CA GLY A 82 -19.10 12.51 3.78
C GLY A 82 -17.97 13.30 4.46
N ASN A 83 -16.76 12.73 4.58
CA ASN A 83 -15.66 13.35 5.31
C ASN A 83 -14.72 14.13 4.37
N ARG A 84 -14.70 15.46 4.56
CA ARG A 84 -13.89 16.41 3.78
C ARG A 84 -12.63 16.89 4.51
N THR A 85 -12.27 16.28 5.62
CA THR A 85 -11.11 16.71 6.40
C THR A 85 -9.81 16.35 5.69
N LYS A 86 -8.76 17.14 5.90
CA LYS A 86 -7.40 16.82 5.40
C LYS A 86 -6.84 15.49 5.95
N SER A 87 -7.45 14.97 7.01
CA SER A 87 -7.10 13.72 7.67
C SER A 87 -7.81 12.51 7.04
N ASN A 88 -8.65 12.72 6.02
CA ASN A 88 -9.22 11.63 5.24
C ASN A 88 -8.17 11.12 4.24
N LEU A 89 -7.34 10.19 4.69
CA LEU A 89 -6.25 9.62 3.92
C LEU A 89 -6.72 8.38 3.19
N LEU A 90 -6.16 8.12 2.01
CA LEU A 90 -6.23 6.81 1.39
C LEU A 90 -5.16 5.93 2.06
N GLU A 91 -5.55 4.77 2.54
CA GLU A 91 -4.71 3.87 3.33
C GLU A 91 -4.80 2.45 2.76
N TYR A 92 -3.75 1.67 3.03
CA TYR A 92 -3.67 0.27 2.68
C TYR A 92 -3.64 -0.58 3.95
N ASP A 93 -4.50 -1.58 4.02
CA ASP A 93 -4.39 -2.66 4.99
C ASP A 93 -3.92 -3.92 4.27
N VAL A 94 -2.75 -4.41 4.65
CA VAL A 94 -2.10 -5.57 4.05
C VAL A 94 -2.29 -6.78 4.96
N ARG A 95 -2.78 -7.88 4.41
CA ARG A 95 -2.89 -9.17 5.10
C ARG A 95 -1.95 -10.17 4.44
N LEU A 96 -1.05 -10.72 5.25
CA LEU A 96 -0.11 -11.74 4.81
C LEU A 96 -0.74 -13.13 4.88
N ARG A 97 -0.20 -14.07 4.11
CA ARG A 97 -0.60 -15.49 4.14
C ARG A 97 -0.36 -16.14 5.51
N SER A 98 0.58 -15.62 6.29
CA SER A 98 0.81 -16.01 7.68
C SER A 98 -0.33 -15.62 8.63
N GLY A 99 -1.25 -14.75 8.19
CA GLY A 99 -2.30 -14.16 9.02
C GLY A 99 -1.92 -12.82 9.65
N GLU A 100 -0.66 -12.38 9.54
CA GLU A 100 -0.24 -11.05 9.99
C GLU A 100 -1.02 -9.95 9.24
N GLN A 101 -1.39 -8.88 9.96
CA GLN A 101 -2.04 -7.70 9.40
C GLN A 101 -1.17 -6.46 9.63
N ILE A 102 -0.96 -5.69 8.57
CA ILE A 102 -0.28 -4.40 8.60
C ILE A 102 -1.32 -3.37 8.20
N GLN A 103 -1.77 -2.57 9.16
CA GLN A 103 -2.91 -1.66 8.98
C GLN A 103 -2.46 -0.21 8.83
N ASP A 104 -3.34 0.60 8.25
CA ASP A 104 -3.20 2.06 8.15
C ASP A 104 -1.91 2.50 7.43
N VAL A 105 -1.44 1.71 6.45
CA VAL A 105 -0.28 2.06 5.62
C VAL A 105 -0.68 3.26 4.77
N TYR A 106 -0.10 4.43 5.07
CA TYR A 106 -0.46 5.65 4.36
C TYR A 106 -0.02 5.58 2.89
N SER A 107 -0.97 5.78 1.97
CA SER A 107 -0.69 5.77 0.54
C SER A 107 0.08 6.99 0.04
N GLY A 108 0.16 8.09 0.80
CA GLY A 108 0.61 9.38 0.25
C GLY A 108 -0.52 10.23 -0.36
N LEU A 109 -1.74 9.67 -0.48
CA LEU A 109 -2.90 10.34 -1.07
C LEU A 109 -4.00 10.63 -0.04
N ARG A 110 -4.80 11.64 -0.35
CA ARG A 110 -6.02 12.00 0.39
C ARG A 110 -7.24 11.58 -0.41
N CYS A 111 -8.31 11.26 0.31
CA CYS A 111 -9.60 10.99 -0.29
C CYS A 111 -10.36 12.30 -0.56
N LEU A 112 -10.55 12.61 -1.84
CA LEU A 112 -11.12 13.88 -2.32
C LEU A 112 -12.40 13.63 -3.13
N TYR A 113 -13.44 13.08 -2.51
CA TYR A 113 -14.69 12.68 -3.17
C TYR A 113 -15.36 13.76 -4.05
N GLY A 114 -15.14 15.04 -3.78
CA GLY A 114 -15.71 16.14 -4.58
C GLY A 114 -14.94 16.49 -5.85
N THR A 115 -13.72 16.00 -6.02
CA THR A 115 -12.84 16.34 -7.15
C THR A 115 -12.39 15.10 -7.91
N ALA A 116 -11.97 14.07 -7.18
CA ALA A 116 -11.49 12.81 -7.71
C ALA A 116 -11.93 11.70 -6.74
N PRO A 117 -12.99 10.94 -7.08
CA PRO A 117 -13.41 9.82 -6.26
C PRO A 117 -12.24 8.83 -6.08
N PRO A 118 -11.88 8.49 -4.84
CA PRO A 118 -10.76 7.62 -4.55
C PRO A 118 -11.07 6.18 -4.98
N LEU A 119 -10.07 5.45 -5.47
CA LEU A 119 -10.20 4.05 -5.84
C LEU A 119 -10.15 3.16 -4.60
N VAL A 120 -11.33 2.80 -4.10
CA VAL A 120 -11.51 1.87 -2.99
C VAL A 120 -11.56 0.46 -3.57
N MET A 121 -10.59 -0.38 -3.20
CA MET A 121 -10.45 -1.69 -3.81
C MET A 121 -9.88 -2.73 -2.85
N ARG A 122 -10.24 -3.99 -3.10
CA ARG A 122 -9.63 -5.17 -2.49
C ARG A 122 -8.82 -5.89 -3.57
N VAL A 123 -7.53 -6.04 -3.33
CA VAL A 123 -6.60 -6.71 -4.24
C VAL A 123 -6.19 -8.02 -3.61
N ARG A 124 -6.42 -9.13 -4.31
CA ARG A 124 -5.95 -10.46 -3.90
C ARG A 124 -4.71 -10.83 -4.70
N PHE A 125 -3.73 -11.38 -4.00
CA PHE A 125 -2.49 -11.83 -4.57
C PHE A 125 -2.44 -13.36 -4.61
N GLU A 126 -1.80 -13.90 -5.65
CA GLU A 126 -1.49 -15.32 -5.77
C GLU A 126 -0.06 -15.46 -6.31
N THR A 127 0.81 -16.12 -5.55
CA THR A 127 2.22 -16.33 -5.94
C THR A 127 2.98 -15.05 -6.34
N GLY A 128 2.67 -13.93 -5.69
CA GLY A 128 3.30 -12.63 -5.96
C GLY A 128 2.73 -11.85 -7.14
N GLN A 129 1.63 -12.32 -7.73
CA GLN A 129 0.92 -11.66 -8.82
C GLN A 129 -0.49 -11.23 -8.38
N VAL A 130 -1.01 -10.19 -9.02
CA VAL A 130 -2.39 -9.75 -8.83
C VAL A 130 -3.34 -10.79 -9.43
N ARG A 131 -4.12 -11.44 -8.57
CA ARG A 131 -5.10 -12.45 -8.98
C ARG A 131 -6.45 -11.82 -9.29
N GLU A 132 -6.89 -10.91 -8.43
CA GLU A 132 -8.22 -10.31 -8.48
C GLU A 132 -8.19 -8.90 -7.91
N VAL A 133 -8.98 -8.01 -8.50
CA VAL A 133 -9.29 -6.69 -7.93
C VAL A 133 -10.80 -6.57 -7.84
N LEU A 134 -11.30 -6.29 -6.63
CA LEU A 134 -12.71 -6.07 -6.32
C LEU A 134 -12.92 -4.60 -5.96
N THR A 135 -14.02 -4.02 -6.45
CA THR A 135 -14.36 -2.59 -6.31
C THR A 135 -15.86 -2.41 -6.09
N ASP A 136 -16.27 -1.19 -5.79
CA ASP A 136 -17.69 -0.80 -5.71
C ASP A 136 -18.25 -0.22 -7.03
N GLY A 137 -17.44 -0.14 -8.09
CA GLY A 137 -17.85 0.28 -9.43
C GLY A 137 -17.74 1.78 -9.72
N ARG A 138 -17.39 2.62 -8.73
CA ARG A 138 -17.27 4.09 -8.93
C ARG A 138 -16.21 4.47 -9.97
N GLU A 139 -15.20 3.64 -10.16
CA GLU A 139 -14.13 3.87 -11.13
C GLU A 139 -14.63 3.91 -12.57
N ARG A 140 -15.81 3.34 -12.84
CA ARG A 140 -16.40 3.25 -14.18
C ARG A 140 -16.97 4.57 -14.68
N GLU A 141 -17.07 5.57 -13.81
CA GLU A 141 -17.48 6.92 -14.17
C GLU A 141 -16.36 7.72 -14.87
N ALA A 142 -15.13 7.20 -14.88
CA ALA A 142 -13.96 7.84 -15.48
C ALA A 142 -13.19 6.91 -16.43
N SER A 143 -12.31 7.51 -17.25
CA SER A 143 -11.35 6.74 -18.05
C SER A 143 -10.37 5.99 -17.16
N THR A 144 -9.86 4.85 -17.63
CA THR A 144 -8.81 4.07 -16.94
C THR A 144 -7.54 4.87 -16.68
N THR A 145 -7.28 5.94 -17.45
CA THR A 145 -6.17 6.86 -17.21
C THR A 145 -6.30 7.61 -15.88
N ALA A 146 -7.53 7.87 -15.40
CA ALA A 146 -7.79 8.51 -14.12
C ALA A 146 -7.28 7.67 -12.94
N ALA A 147 -7.37 6.34 -13.03
CA ALA A 147 -6.88 5.43 -12.00
C ALA A 147 -5.34 5.30 -11.97
N SER A 148 -4.64 5.72 -13.03
CA SER A 148 -3.22 5.41 -13.22
C SER A 148 -2.32 5.97 -12.11
N ASN A 149 -2.65 7.14 -11.56
CA ASN A 149 -1.86 7.70 -10.46
C ASN A 149 -2.01 6.89 -9.17
N GLU A 150 -3.24 6.54 -8.80
CA GLU A 150 -3.53 5.77 -7.60
C GLU A 150 -2.96 4.34 -7.70
N LEU A 151 -3.04 3.71 -8.87
CA LEU A 151 -2.43 2.39 -9.10
C LEU A 151 -0.90 2.41 -9.00
N ARG A 152 -0.24 3.46 -9.51
CA ARG A 152 1.22 3.63 -9.32
C ARG A 152 1.58 3.85 -7.86
N GLN A 153 0.78 4.61 -7.14
CA GLN A 153 1.01 4.87 -5.71
C GLN A 153 0.79 3.62 -4.86
N PHE A 154 -0.23 2.83 -5.21
CA PHE A 154 -0.43 1.50 -4.61
C PHE A 154 0.80 0.64 -4.84
N ALA A 155 1.25 0.51 -6.10
CA ALA A 155 2.42 -0.30 -6.44
C ALA A 155 3.66 0.15 -5.66
N HIS A 156 3.92 1.45 -5.62
CA HIS A 156 5.02 2.02 -4.84
C HIS A 156 4.94 1.63 -3.36
N SER A 157 3.80 1.89 -2.72
CA SER A 157 3.66 1.71 -1.28
C SER A 157 3.66 0.23 -0.87
N VAL A 158 2.97 -0.62 -1.63
CA VAL A 158 2.88 -2.06 -1.31
C VAL A 158 4.19 -2.79 -1.59
N VAL A 159 4.85 -2.50 -2.72
CA VAL A 159 6.12 -3.15 -3.07
C VAL A 159 7.23 -2.72 -2.11
N ARG A 160 7.25 -1.46 -1.66
CA ARG A 160 8.27 -0.94 -0.74
C ARG A 160 7.96 -1.11 0.75
N LEU A 161 6.76 -1.57 1.11
CA LEU A 161 6.41 -1.80 2.52
C LEU A 161 7.42 -2.73 3.22
N ASP A 162 7.96 -3.69 2.49
CA ASP A 162 8.94 -4.61 3.03
C ASP A 162 10.34 -4.01 3.19
N TRP A 163 10.71 -3.05 2.34
CA TRP A 163 11.93 -2.28 2.53
C TRP A 163 11.89 -1.61 3.90
N ASP A 164 10.81 -0.90 4.22
CA ASP A 164 10.72 -0.18 5.51
C ASP A 164 10.77 -1.12 6.73
N ARG A 165 10.36 -2.39 6.56
CA ARG A 165 10.34 -3.40 7.64
C ARG A 165 11.62 -4.22 7.72
N ARG A 166 12.26 -4.49 6.59
CA ARG A 166 13.43 -5.39 6.43
C ARG A 166 14.49 -4.73 5.57
N GLU A 167 14.90 -3.53 5.95
CA GLU A 167 15.82 -2.66 5.17
C GLU A 167 17.11 -3.38 4.74
N SER A 168 17.67 -4.25 5.59
CA SER A 168 18.89 -5.01 5.31
C SER A 168 18.79 -5.98 4.13
N LEU A 169 17.58 -6.32 3.67
CA LEU A 169 17.37 -7.11 2.45
C LEU A 169 17.52 -6.27 1.18
N TYR A 170 17.34 -4.96 1.28
CA TYR A 170 17.28 -4.04 0.15
C TYR A 170 18.47 -3.08 0.07
N PHE A 171 19.10 -2.75 1.21
CA PHE A 171 20.19 -1.75 1.30
C PHE A 171 21.44 -2.33 1.96
N PRO A 172 22.64 -1.90 1.55
CA PRO A 172 23.84 -2.14 2.32
C PRO A 172 23.71 -1.45 3.68
N PRO A 173 24.45 -1.93 4.71
CA PRO A 173 24.49 -1.25 6.00
C PRO A 173 24.83 0.24 5.85
N ALA A 174 24.17 1.07 6.64
CA ALA A 174 24.43 2.50 6.66
C ALA A 174 25.91 2.75 6.98
N LYS A 175 26.53 3.64 6.19
CA LYS A 175 27.92 4.05 6.41
C LYS A 175 28.05 4.85 7.70
N THR A 176 29.12 4.60 8.45
CA THR A 176 29.43 5.43 9.62
C THR A 176 29.93 6.82 9.17
N PRO A 177 29.91 7.84 10.05
CA PRO A 177 30.52 9.13 9.75
C PRO A 177 32.01 9.02 9.37
N GLN A 178 32.72 8.03 9.89
CA GLN A 178 34.12 7.77 9.57
C GLN A 178 34.29 7.18 8.16
N ASP A 179 33.40 6.27 7.74
CA ASP A 179 33.35 5.75 6.37
C ASP A 179 33.13 6.89 5.37
N ILE A 180 32.15 7.75 5.67
CA ILE A 180 31.83 8.93 4.86
C ILE A 180 33.04 9.88 4.81
N ALA A 181 33.69 10.16 5.94
CA ALA A 181 34.87 11.03 5.96
C ALA A 181 36.04 10.49 5.11
N ARG A 182 36.23 9.17 5.08
CA ARG A 182 37.26 8.53 4.24
C ARG A 182 37.01 8.70 2.75
N GLU A 183 35.75 8.71 2.32
CA GLU A 183 35.38 8.90 0.90
C GLU A 183 35.73 10.29 0.36
N TRP A 184 35.81 11.30 1.23
CA TRP A 184 36.20 12.66 0.89
C TRP A 184 37.70 12.93 1.06
N THR A 185 38.48 11.96 1.57
CA THR A 185 39.91 12.14 1.80
C THR A 185 40.70 11.72 0.54
N PRO A 186 41.52 12.61 -0.05
CA PRO A 186 42.35 12.25 -1.21
C PRO A 186 43.30 11.09 -0.88
N PRO A 187 43.57 10.17 -1.83
CA PRO A 187 44.59 9.15 -1.62
C PRO A 187 45.96 9.81 -1.40
N PRO A 188 46.84 9.22 -0.58
CA PRO A 188 48.17 9.77 -0.36
C PRO A 188 48.94 9.89 -1.69
N PRO A 189 49.79 10.93 -1.83
CA PRO A 189 50.62 11.07 -3.02
C PRO A 189 51.51 9.82 -3.20
N ARG A 190 51.58 9.33 -4.45
CA ARG A 190 52.42 8.19 -4.84
C ARG A 190 53.89 8.59 -4.94
#